data_AF-A0A7S2AH08-F1
#
_entry.id   AF-A0A7S2AH08-F1
#
_cell.length_a   1.000
_cell.length_b   1.000
_cell.length_c   1.000
_cell.angle_alpha   90.00
_cell.angle_beta   90.00
_cell.angle_gamma   90.00
#
_symmetry.space_group_name_H-M   'P 1'
#
loop_
_entity.id
_entity.type
_entity.pdbx_description
1 polymer ?
#
loop_
_entity_poly.entity_id
_entity_poly.type
_entity_poly.pdbx_seq_one_letter_code
_entity_poly.pdbx_strand_id
1 'polypeptide(L)'
;VGLDESEVSYMPLSHIAGNALLLGSLMRPLSVSSCIYFAFPDAMQGSLPQTLKEARPTLFLAVPRVWEKFHAALSQALKAQPALRGKPQAIKALLGLDRLKQSMTGSAPINREIMEFFESIDVPIYEIYGMTENTAYSHYNLAGKRRIGSVGPELTHEGAGSKIAPGTGEICVWSRGVMMGYMYDPQKSADAFDDEGYLRTGDVGKVEDGFTFITGRIKELIITAGGENCAPVLLEE
;
A
#
# COMPACT_ATOMS: atom_id res chain seq x y z
N VAL A 1 -9.52 -2.56 16.86
CA VAL A 1 -10.03 -3.73 16.15
C VAL A 1 -10.84 -4.56 17.15
N GLY A 2 -12.04 -5.04 16.80
CA GLY A 2 -12.99 -5.73 17.68
C GLY A 2 -13.64 -6.94 16.99
N LEU A 3 -14.78 -7.41 17.51
CA LEU A 3 -15.47 -8.62 17.01
C LEU A 3 -16.27 -8.41 15.71
N ASP A 4 -16.46 -7.16 15.27
CA ASP A 4 -17.24 -6.80 14.08
C ASP A 4 -16.38 -5.99 13.09
N GLU A 5 -15.35 -6.62 12.52
CA GLU A 5 -14.59 -6.02 11.42
C GLU A 5 -15.17 -6.43 10.07
N SER A 6 -15.15 -5.51 9.09
CA SER A 6 -15.58 -5.80 7.73
C SER A 6 -14.62 -5.20 6.71
N GLU A 7 -14.46 -5.90 5.59
CA GLU A 7 -13.47 -5.59 4.56
C GLU A 7 -14.08 -5.84 3.19
N VAL A 8 -13.57 -5.13 2.18
CA VAL A 8 -13.98 -5.33 0.80
C VAL A 8 -12.79 -5.83 -0.02
N SER A 9 -12.93 -7.02 -0.60
CA SER A 9 -11.96 -7.57 -1.55
C SER A 9 -12.50 -7.41 -2.97
N TYR A 10 -11.83 -6.60 -3.77
CA TYR A 10 -12.16 -6.35 -5.17
C TYR A 10 -11.01 -6.69 -6.13
N MET A 11 -9.86 -7.13 -5.58
CA MET A 11 -8.68 -7.49 -6.34
C MET A 11 -8.70 -8.99 -6.69
N PRO A 12 -8.21 -9.39 -7.88
CA PRO A 12 -8.09 -10.80 -8.23
C PRO A 12 -7.20 -11.57 -7.25
N LEU A 13 -7.58 -12.82 -6.95
CA LEU A 13 -6.78 -13.74 -6.13
C LEU A 13 -5.51 -14.23 -6.82
N SER A 14 -5.30 -13.89 -8.10
CA SER A 14 -4.01 -14.11 -8.77
C SER A 14 -2.97 -13.06 -8.39
N HIS A 15 -3.38 -11.94 -7.78
CA HIS A 15 -2.49 -10.86 -7.38
C HIS A 15 -2.13 -10.98 -5.89
N ILE A 16 -0.87 -10.70 -5.53
CA ILE A 16 -0.40 -10.85 -4.15
C ILE A 16 -1.17 -9.94 -3.19
N ALA A 17 -1.52 -8.70 -3.57
CA ALA A 17 -2.31 -7.80 -2.72
C ALA A 17 -3.71 -8.36 -2.36
N GLY A 18 -4.37 -9.09 -3.27
CA GLY A 18 -5.64 -9.76 -2.99
C GLY A 18 -5.47 -10.92 -2.00
N ASN A 19 -4.39 -11.70 -2.15
CA ASN A 19 -4.03 -12.76 -1.20
C ASN A 19 -3.58 -12.21 0.15
N ALA A 20 -2.79 -11.14 0.18
CA ALA A 20 -2.25 -10.54 1.38
C ALA A 20 -3.35 -10.00 2.29
N LEU A 21 -4.40 -9.40 1.71
CA LEU A 21 -5.59 -9.02 2.46
C LEU A 21 -6.23 -10.25 3.11
N LEU A 22 -6.45 -11.33 2.34
CA LEU A 22 -7.04 -12.58 2.87
C LEU A 22 -6.17 -13.24 3.95
N LEU A 23 -4.87 -13.38 3.70
CA LEU A 23 -3.92 -13.97 4.63
C LEU A 23 -3.82 -13.12 5.89
N GLY A 24 -3.76 -11.79 5.77
CA GLY A 24 -3.81 -10.87 6.91
C GLY A 24 -5.09 -11.05 7.74
N SER A 25 -6.22 -11.31 7.08
CA SER A 25 -7.50 -11.56 7.74
C SER A 25 -7.54 -12.91 8.47
N LEU A 26 -6.97 -13.95 7.86
CA LEU A 26 -6.87 -15.29 8.47
C LEU A 26 -5.84 -15.35 9.61
N MET A 27 -4.80 -14.52 9.55
CA MET A 27 -3.70 -14.49 10.53
C MET A 27 -3.90 -13.48 11.66
N ARG A 28 -5.02 -12.74 11.66
CA ARG A 28 -5.38 -11.92 12.81
C ARG A 28 -5.66 -12.81 14.03
N PRO A 29 -5.42 -12.30 15.26
CA PRO A 29 -5.71 -13.05 16.48
C PRO A 29 -7.15 -13.58 16.45
N LEU A 30 -7.37 -14.82 16.91
CA LEU A 30 -8.68 -15.46 16.97
C LEU A 30 -9.76 -14.64 17.72
N SER A 31 -9.34 -13.60 18.46
CA SER A 31 -10.21 -12.62 19.12
C SER A 31 -10.76 -11.54 18.18
N VAL A 32 -10.41 -11.54 16.90
CA VAL A 32 -10.93 -10.63 15.88
C VAL A 32 -11.70 -11.45 14.85
N SER A 33 -13.02 -11.25 14.78
CA SER A 33 -13.84 -11.79 13.69
C SER A 33 -13.95 -10.72 12.60
N SER A 34 -13.60 -11.07 11.37
CA SER A 34 -13.68 -10.19 10.21
C SER A 34 -14.54 -10.82 9.11
N CYS A 35 -15.48 -10.05 8.56
CA CYS A 35 -16.27 -10.43 7.39
C CYS A 35 -15.68 -9.82 6.12
N ILE A 36 -15.44 -10.66 5.10
CA ILE A 36 -14.89 -10.21 3.82
C ILE A 36 -16.00 -10.20 2.78
N TYR A 37 -16.30 -9.02 2.26
CA TYR A 37 -17.24 -8.80 1.17
C TYR A 37 -16.47 -8.83 -0.15
N PHE A 38 -16.79 -9.79 -1.01
CA PHE A 38 -16.25 -9.82 -2.36
C PHE A 38 -17.04 -8.86 -3.24
N ALA A 39 -16.35 -7.91 -3.88
CA ALA A 39 -16.98 -7.00 -4.81
C ALA A 39 -17.35 -7.73 -6.12
N PHE A 40 -18.28 -7.13 -6.87
CA PHE A 40 -18.66 -7.65 -8.17
C PHE A 40 -17.49 -7.58 -9.17
N PRO A 41 -17.45 -8.45 -10.21
CA PRO A 41 -16.38 -8.45 -11.22
C PRO A 41 -16.17 -7.10 -11.94
N ASP A 42 -17.20 -6.25 -11.96
CA ASP A 42 -17.19 -4.91 -12.54
C ASP A 42 -16.82 -3.81 -11.52
N ALA A 43 -16.26 -4.15 -10.36
CA ALA A 43 -15.88 -3.20 -9.29
C ALA A 43 -15.07 -2.01 -9.83
N MET A 44 -14.08 -2.29 -10.69
CA MET A 44 -13.23 -1.27 -11.28
C MET A 44 -13.91 -0.44 -12.39
N GLN A 45 -15.07 -0.90 -12.88
CA GLN A 45 -15.90 -0.28 -13.90
C GLN A 45 -17.02 0.60 -13.30
N GLY A 46 -17.20 0.59 -11.98
CA GLY A 46 -18.07 1.54 -11.28
C GLY A 46 -18.94 0.97 -10.17
N SER A 47 -18.97 -0.35 -9.96
CA SER A 47 -19.82 -0.96 -8.92
C SER A 47 -19.20 -0.96 -7.52
N LEU A 48 -17.90 -0.67 -7.38
CA LEU A 48 -17.21 -0.68 -6.08
C LEU A 48 -17.88 0.21 -5.00
N PRO A 49 -18.34 1.44 -5.29
CA PRO A 49 -19.04 2.26 -4.29
C PRO A 49 -20.33 1.62 -3.76
N GLN A 50 -21.01 0.79 -4.55
CA GLN A 50 -22.20 0.07 -4.09
C GLN A 50 -21.81 -0.98 -3.04
N THR A 51 -20.80 -1.80 -3.33
CA THR A 51 -20.27 -2.78 -2.37
C THR A 51 -19.78 -2.11 -1.09
N LEU A 52 -19.08 -0.97 -1.20
CA LEU A 52 -18.63 -0.22 -0.02
C LEU A 52 -19.78 0.30 0.85
N LYS A 53 -20.85 0.81 0.23
CA LYS A 53 -22.04 1.29 0.96
C LYS A 53 -22.79 0.17 1.67
N GLU A 54 -22.76 -1.04 1.12
CA GLU A 54 -23.36 -2.22 1.73
C GLU A 54 -22.47 -2.78 2.86
N ALA A 55 -21.19 -2.98 2.59
CA ALA A 55 -20.24 -3.58 3.52
C ALA A 55 -19.83 -2.66 4.68
N ARG A 56 -19.86 -1.33 4.44
CA ARG A 56 -19.35 -0.27 5.33
C ARG A 56 -18.06 -0.69 6.04
N PRO A 57 -16.95 -0.90 5.30
CA PRO A 57 -15.76 -1.56 5.81
C PRO A 57 -15.12 -0.79 6.95
N THR A 58 -14.51 -1.54 7.86
CA THR A 58 -13.66 -1.03 8.94
C THR A 58 -12.18 -1.08 8.58
N LEU A 59 -11.78 -1.98 7.67
CA LEU A 59 -10.46 -2.00 7.03
C LEU A 59 -10.62 -1.92 5.50
N PHE A 60 -9.87 -1.03 4.86
CA PHE A 60 -9.91 -0.92 3.40
C PHE A 60 -8.51 -0.74 2.81
N LEU A 61 -8.06 -1.76 2.07
CA LEU A 61 -6.86 -1.69 1.24
C LEU A 61 -7.27 -1.33 -0.18
N ALA A 62 -6.70 -0.26 -0.72
CA ALA A 62 -6.94 0.11 -2.11
C ALA A 62 -5.70 0.66 -2.81
N VAL A 63 -5.58 0.36 -4.09
CA VAL A 63 -4.51 0.88 -4.96
C VAL A 63 -4.70 2.39 -5.21
N PRO A 64 -3.63 3.16 -5.51
CA PRO A 64 -3.68 4.62 -5.66
C PRO A 64 -4.81 5.11 -6.57
N ARG A 65 -5.01 4.44 -7.71
CA ARG A 65 -6.07 4.77 -8.68
C ARG A 65 -7.49 4.75 -8.10
N VAL A 66 -7.76 3.94 -7.08
CA VAL A 66 -9.07 3.92 -6.42
C VAL A 66 -9.23 5.15 -5.51
N TRP A 67 -8.18 5.50 -4.76
CA TRP A 67 -8.16 6.72 -3.95
C TRP A 67 -8.28 7.98 -4.81
N GLU A 68 -7.62 8.04 -5.96
CA GLU A 68 -7.79 9.12 -6.97
C GLU A 68 -9.23 9.26 -7.43
N LYS A 69 -9.88 8.15 -7.79
CA LYS A 69 -11.30 8.15 -8.19
C LYS A 69 -12.20 8.64 -7.06
N PHE A 70 -11.94 8.22 -5.82
CA PHE A 70 -12.69 8.66 -4.65
C PHE A 70 -12.47 10.15 -4.38
N HIS A 71 -11.24 10.64 -4.47
CA HIS A 71 -10.92 12.04 -4.34
C HIS A 71 -11.67 12.88 -5.39
N ALA A 72 -11.65 12.46 -6.66
CA ALA A 72 -12.38 13.15 -7.74
C ALA A 72 -13.89 13.19 -7.48
N ALA A 73 -14.49 12.05 -7.10
CA ALA A 73 -15.92 11.97 -6.81
C ALA A 73 -16.34 12.82 -5.60
N LEU A 74 -15.56 12.79 -4.51
CA LEU A 74 -15.81 13.59 -3.32
C LEU A 74 -15.62 15.08 -3.60
N SER A 75 -14.58 15.46 -4.34
CA SER A 75 -14.35 16.84 -4.77
C SER A 75 -15.52 17.38 -5.59
N GLN A 76 -16.07 16.58 -6.50
CA GLN A 76 -17.27 16.96 -7.25
C GLN A 76 -18.50 17.09 -6.33
N ALA A 77 -18.71 16.16 -5.41
CA ALA A 77 -19.81 16.21 -4.45
C ALA A 77 -19.72 17.44 -3.52
N LEU A 78 -18.52 17.79 -3.06
CA LEU A 78 -18.27 18.97 -2.22
C LEU A 78 -18.45 20.30 -2.97
N LYS A 79 -18.23 20.32 -4.29
CA LYS A 79 -18.56 21.47 -5.15
C LYS A 79 -20.08 21.60 -5.33
N ALA A 80 -20.78 20.49 -5.56
CA ALA A 80 -22.23 20.46 -5.74
C ALA A 80 -23.00 20.73 -4.44
N GLN A 81 -22.47 20.30 -3.30
CA GLN A 81 -23.08 20.44 -1.98
C GLN A 81 -22.10 21.05 -0.97
N PRO A 82 -21.87 22.38 -1.01
CA PRO A 82 -20.96 23.05 -0.08
C PRO A 82 -21.30 22.85 1.40
N ALA A 83 -22.56 22.55 1.71
CA ALA A 83 -23.05 22.28 3.08
C ALA A 83 -22.47 20.99 3.72
N LEU A 84 -21.79 20.14 2.95
CA LEU A 84 -21.06 18.97 3.45
C LEU A 84 -19.66 19.32 3.98
N ARG A 85 -19.12 20.51 3.66
CA ARG A 85 -17.80 20.95 4.15
C ARG A 85 -17.80 20.97 5.67
N GLY A 86 -16.72 20.46 6.26
CA GLY A 86 -16.58 20.34 7.72
C GLY A 86 -17.42 19.22 8.36
N LYS A 87 -18.05 18.34 7.56
CA LYS A 87 -18.80 17.18 8.06
C LYS A 87 -18.12 15.88 7.63
N PRO A 88 -16.96 15.52 8.22
CA PRO A 88 -16.16 14.37 7.79
C PRO A 88 -16.96 13.06 7.76
N GLN A 89 -17.84 12.85 8.74
CA GLN A 89 -18.70 11.65 8.77
C GLN A 89 -19.68 11.58 7.59
N ALA A 90 -20.29 12.71 7.20
CA ALA A 90 -21.19 12.75 6.05
C ALA A 90 -20.42 12.54 4.74
N ILE A 91 -19.20 13.09 4.63
CA ILE A 91 -18.32 12.91 3.47
C ILE A 91 -17.92 11.43 3.33
N LYS A 92 -17.47 10.80 4.42
CA LYS A 92 -17.14 9.37 4.45
C LYS A 92 -18.31 8.48 4.06
N ALA A 93 -19.53 8.82 4.51
CA ALA A 93 -20.74 8.07 4.19
C ALA A 93 -21.09 8.08 2.69
N LEU A 94 -20.68 9.11 1.93
CA LEU A 94 -20.89 9.14 0.47
C LEU A 94 -20.24 7.96 -0.26
N LEU A 95 -19.13 7.44 0.29
CA LEU A 95 -18.39 6.29 -0.21
C LEU A 95 -18.62 5.01 0.60
N GLY A 96 -19.39 5.05 1.69
CA GLY A 96 -19.53 3.93 2.62
C GLY A 96 -18.33 3.73 3.56
N LEU A 97 -17.45 4.73 3.71
CA LEU A 97 -16.25 4.66 4.54
C LEU A 97 -16.48 5.23 5.96
N ASP A 98 -17.72 5.41 6.37
CA ASP A 98 -18.09 6.06 7.64
C ASP A 98 -17.83 5.20 8.89
N ARG A 99 -17.54 3.90 8.70
CA ARG A 99 -17.06 2.99 9.75
C ARG A 99 -15.56 2.69 9.66
N LEU A 100 -14.86 3.31 8.71
CA LEU A 100 -13.46 3.00 8.43
C LEU A 100 -12.59 3.31 9.65
N LYS A 101 -11.80 2.33 10.08
CA LYS A 101 -10.84 2.43 11.18
C LYS A 101 -9.41 2.47 10.66
N GLN A 102 -9.14 1.85 9.52
CA GLN A 102 -7.82 1.78 8.91
C GLN A 102 -7.93 1.70 7.37
N SER A 103 -7.16 2.54 6.70
CA SER A 103 -7.06 2.63 5.24
C SER A 103 -5.63 2.40 4.78
N MET A 104 -5.42 1.60 3.75
CA MET A 104 -4.07 1.31 3.26
C MET A 104 -3.98 1.50 1.75
N THR A 105 -2.76 1.74 1.27
CA THR A 105 -2.46 1.75 -0.15
C THR A 105 -1.07 1.18 -0.43
N GLY A 106 -0.90 0.61 -1.62
CA GLY A 106 0.34 -0.01 -2.05
C GLY A 106 0.31 -0.32 -3.55
N SER A 107 1.30 -1.09 -4.01
CA SER A 107 1.56 -1.42 -5.43
C SER A 107 2.05 -0.28 -6.31
N ALA A 108 1.83 0.98 -5.94
CA ALA A 108 2.31 2.16 -6.65
C ALA A 108 2.34 3.37 -5.70
N PRO A 109 3.13 4.43 -6.01
CA PRO A 109 3.09 5.68 -5.26
C PRO A 109 1.73 6.37 -5.38
N ILE A 110 1.37 7.14 -4.36
CA ILE A 110 0.14 7.94 -4.32
C ILE A 110 0.48 9.42 -4.14
N ASN A 111 -0.24 10.30 -4.85
CA ASN A 111 0.00 11.73 -4.76
C ASN A 111 -0.26 12.27 -3.33
N ARG A 112 0.64 13.12 -2.84
CA ARG A 112 0.56 13.75 -1.51
C ARG A 112 -0.75 14.51 -1.27
N GLU A 113 -1.24 15.26 -2.27
CA GLU A 113 -2.50 16.01 -2.15
C GLU A 113 -3.69 15.11 -1.81
N ILE A 114 -3.72 13.90 -2.39
CA ILE A 114 -4.79 12.92 -2.12
C ILE A 114 -4.68 12.43 -0.67
N MET A 115 -3.47 12.12 -0.20
CA MET A 115 -3.26 11.72 1.19
C MET A 115 -3.69 12.81 2.18
N GLU A 116 -3.32 14.06 1.91
CA GLU A 116 -3.69 15.22 2.74
C GLU A 116 -5.20 15.49 2.71
N PHE A 117 -5.85 15.33 1.57
CA PHE A 117 -7.31 15.43 1.46
C PHE A 117 -8.00 14.38 2.35
N PHE A 118 -7.62 13.11 2.25
CA PHE A 118 -8.24 12.06 3.05
C PHE A 118 -7.91 12.20 4.54
N GLU A 119 -6.71 12.67 4.90
CA GLU A 119 -6.37 13.07 6.27
C GLU A 119 -7.37 14.09 6.82
N SER A 120 -7.71 15.11 6.03
CA SER A 120 -8.61 16.21 6.45
C SER A 120 -10.04 15.78 6.79
N ILE A 121 -10.43 14.55 6.40
CA ILE A 121 -11.74 13.96 6.68
C ILE A 121 -11.66 12.75 7.63
N ASP A 122 -10.58 12.67 8.41
CA ASP A 122 -10.29 11.59 9.37
C ASP A 122 -10.14 10.21 8.70
N VAL A 123 -9.53 10.17 7.51
CA VAL A 123 -9.19 8.94 6.76
C VAL A 123 -7.69 8.94 6.42
N PRO A 124 -6.78 8.81 7.41
CA PRO A 124 -5.36 8.70 7.11
C PRO A 124 -5.08 7.49 6.22
N ILE A 125 -4.52 7.71 5.03
CA ILE A 125 -4.05 6.64 4.13
C ILE A 125 -2.65 6.22 4.57
N TYR A 126 -2.48 4.93 4.84
CA TYR A 126 -1.20 4.32 5.23
C TYR A 126 -0.58 3.62 4.02
N GLU A 127 0.54 4.13 3.53
CA GLU A 127 1.32 3.45 2.49
C GLU A 127 1.99 2.20 3.05
N ILE A 128 1.90 1.11 2.30
CA ILE A 128 2.52 -0.18 2.59
C ILE A 128 3.39 -0.61 1.41
N TYR A 129 4.56 -1.17 1.71
CA TYR A 129 5.48 -1.70 0.72
C TYR A 129 5.62 -3.20 0.84
N GLY A 130 5.56 -3.84 -0.33
CA GLY A 130 5.70 -5.27 -0.51
C GLY A 130 5.57 -5.64 -1.99
N MET A 131 6.03 -6.83 -2.32
CA MET A 131 6.02 -7.41 -3.66
C MET A 131 5.66 -8.89 -3.60
N THR A 132 5.49 -9.53 -4.74
CA THR A 132 5.16 -10.97 -4.78
C THR A 132 6.25 -11.81 -4.11
N GLU A 133 7.51 -11.44 -4.35
CA GLU A 133 8.71 -12.12 -3.88
C GLU A 133 8.91 -12.04 -2.35
N ASN A 134 8.23 -11.13 -1.65
CA ASN A 134 8.25 -11.03 -0.19
C ASN A 134 6.87 -11.20 0.46
N THR A 135 5.91 -11.78 -0.26
CA THR A 135 4.54 -12.01 0.23
C THR A 135 3.87 -10.72 0.73
N ALA A 136 4.09 -9.61 0.01
CA ALA A 136 3.60 -8.28 0.34
C ALA A 136 4.00 -7.76 1.74
N TYR A 137 5.16 -8.20 2.25
CA TYR A 137 5.65 -7.84 3.58
C TYR A 137 7.04 -7.17 3.51
N SER A 138 7.13 -5.90 3.93
CA SER A 138 8.42 -5.19 4.05
C SER A 138 8.37 -4.00 5.03
N HIS A 139 7.73 -2.90 4.64
CA HIS A 139 7.68 -1.64 5.41
C HIS A 139 6.25 -1.11 5.39
N TYR A 140 5.67 -0.78 6.55
CA TYR A 140 4.31 -0.22 6.64
C TYR A 140 4.29 1.06 7.46
N ASN A 141 3.57 2.07 7.00
CA ASN A 141 3.11 3.12 7.89
C ASN A 141 2.08 2.55 8.87
N LEU A 142 2.22 2.88 10.15
CA LEU A 142 1.33 2.44 11.23
C LEU A 142 0.75 3.66 11.97
N ALA A 143 -0.37 3.46 12.67
CA ALA A 143 -0.91 4.50 13.54
C ALA A 143 0.15 4.93 14.57
N GLY A 144 0.42 6.24 14.65
CA GLY A 144 1.47 6.81 15.50
C GLY A 144 2.91 6.65 14.97
N LYS A 145 3.12 5.93 13.86
CA LYS A 145 4.41 5.77 13.17
C LYS A 145 4.20 5.86 11.65
N ARG A 146 3.80 7.05 11.21
CA ARG A 146 3.51 7.36 9.80
C ARG A 146 4.25 8.62 9.36
N ARG A 147 4.78 8.60 8.14
CA ARG A 147 5.36 9.78 7.47
C ARG A 147 4.95 9.78 6.00
N ILE A 148 4.28 10.85 5.57
CA ILE A 148 3.76 11.00 4.21
C ILE A 148 4.91 10.97 3.18
N GLY A 149 4.77 10.15 2.13
CA GLY A 149 5.78 9.93 1.10
C GLY A 149 6.83 8.88 1.48
N SER A 150 6.76 8.32 2.70
CA SER A 150 7.52 7.15 3.08
C SER A 150 6.63 5.92 3.00
N VAL A 151 7.22 4.75 2.77
CA VAL A 151 6.51 3.47 2.93
C VAL A 151 6.45 3.00 4.38
N GLY A 152 6.93 3.82 5.31
CA GLY A 152 6.93 3.57 6.74
C GLY A 152 8.23 2.95 7.25
N PRO A 153 8.28 2.66 8.57
CA PRO A 153 9.36 1.88 9.16
C PRO A 153 9.35 0.43 8.66
N GLU A 154 10.50 -0.20 8.78
CA GLU A 154 10.65 -1.64 8.56
C GLU A 154 9.81 -2.43 9.55
N LEU A 155 9.13 -3.46 9.04
CA LEU A 155 8.42 -4.41 9.89
C LEU A 155 9.42 -5.38 10.51
N THR A 156 9.75 -5.13 11.77
CA THR A 156 10.69 -5.94 12.53
C THR A 156 9.94 -7.04 13.29
N HIS A 157 10.08 -8.29 12.83
CA HIS A 157 9.93 -9.47 13.68
C HIS A 157 11.30 -10.10 13.90
N GLU A 158 11.42 -11.01 14.87
CA GLU A 158 12.70 -11.66 15.16
C GLU A 158 13.30 -12.28 13.89
N GLY A 159 14.49 -11.79 13.53
CA GLY A 159 15.23 -12.17 12.33
C GLY A 159 15.00 -11.29 11.10
N ALA A 160 13.85 -10.60 10.96
CA ALA A 160 13.58 -9.74 9.81
C ALA A 160 14.55 -8.55 9.74
N GLY A 161 14.94 -8.17 8.53
CA GLY A 161 15.92 -7.13 8.28
C GLY A 161 15.71 -6.43 6.94
N SER A 162 16.04 -5.15 6.85
CA SER A 162 16.24 -4.45 5.59
C SER A 162 17.54 -3.66 5.61
N LYS A 163 18.14 -3.47 4.43
CA LYS A 163 19.34 -2.66 4.24
C LYS A 163 19.28 -1.91 2.93
N ILE A 164 20.00 -0.81 2.85
CA ILE A 164 20.26 -0.11 1.58
C ILE A 164 21.61 -0.59 1.06
N ALA A 165 21.61 -1.23 -0.11
CA ALA A 165 22.82 -1.74 -0.74
C ALA A 165 23.76 -0.57 -1.09
N PRO A 166 25.04 -0.65 -0.71
CA PRO A 166 26.00 0.40 -0.99
C PRO A 166 26.22 0.56 -2.51
N GLY A 167 26.38 1.80 -2.95
CA GLY A 167 26.59 2.14 -4.37
C GLY A 167 25.30 2.23 -5.19
N THR A 168 24.44 1.19 -5.16
CA THR A 168 23.18 1.20 -5.94
C THR A 168 22.05 1.94 -5.26
N GLY A 169 22.04 1.99 -3.91
CA GLY A 169 20.91 2.48 -3.15
C GLY A 169 19.71 1.52 -3.13
N GLU A 170 19.90 0.27 -3.58
CA GLU A 170 18.85 -0.74 -3.65
C GLU A 170 18.35 -1.09 -2.23
N ILE A 171 17.04 -1.14 -2.06
CA ILE A 171 16.43 -1.68 -0.85
C ILE A 171 16.55 -3.21 -0.93
N CYS A 172 17.24 -3.83 0.02
CA CYS A 172 17.33 -5.28 0.14
C CYS A 172 16.62 -5.72 1.42
N VAL A 173 15.85 -6.79 1.35
CA VAL A 173 14.95 -7.21 2.46
C VAL A 173 15.09 -8.68 2.76
N TRP A 174 14.98 -9.04 4.03
CA TRP A 174 14.91 -10.41 4.48
C TRP A 174 13.77 -10.58 5.50
N SER A 175 12.99 -11.64 5.32
CA SER A 175 11.99 -12.08 6.29
C SER A 175 11.59 -13.52 6.01
N ARG A 176 10.80 -14.13 6.90
CA ARG A 176 10.19 -15.44 6.64
C ARG A 176 9.18 -15.44 5.48
N GLY A 177 8.73 -14.27 5.03
CA GLY A 177 7.81 -14.11 3.90
C GLY A 177 8.51 -14.04 2.53
N VAL A 178 9.84 -14.02 2.51
CA VAL A 178 10.62 -14.02 1.27
C VAL A 178 10.51 -15.38 0.57
N MET A 179 10.33 -15.34 -0.75
CA MET A 179 10.19 -16.52 -1.59
C MET A 179 11.40 -17.45 -1.51
N MET A 180 11.20 -18.73 -1.86
CA MET A 180 12.31 -19.69 -1.98
C MET A 180 13.08 -19.57 -3.32
N GLY A 181 12.54 -18.82 -4.28
CA GLY A 181 13.04 -18.70 -5.64
C GLY A 181 11.93 -18.76 -6.69
N TYR A 182 12.29 -18.54 -7.94
CA TYR A 182 11.39 -18.64 -9.09
C TYR A 182 11.29 -20.09 -9.57
N MET A 183 10.06 -20.54 -9.82
CA MET A 183 9.81 -21.88 -10.30
C MET A 183 10.47 -22.11 -11.68
N TYR A 184 11.25 -23.18 -11.79
CA TYR A 184 11.97 -23.58 -13.02
C TYR A 184 13.02 -22.58 -13.54
N ASP A 185 13.46 -21.64 -12.71
CA ASP A 185 14.49 -20.66 -13.09
C ASP A 185 15.54 -20.50 -11.97
N PRO A 186 16.50 -21.43 -11.87
CA PRO A 186 17.50 -21.42 -10.80
C PRO A 186 18.45 -20.23 -10.90
N GLN A 187 18.74 -19.75 -12.11
CA GLN A 187 19.62 -18.59 -12.28
C GLN A 187 18.93 -17.33 -11.77
N LYS A 188 17.70 -17.06 -12.20
CA LYS A 188 16.94 -15.91 -11.69
C LYS A 188 16.67 -16.02 -10.19
N SER A 189 16.54 -17.23 -9.67
CA SER A 189 16.43 -17.46 -8.23
C SER A 189 17.70 -17.05 -7.50
N ALA A 190 18.88 -17.44 -8.01
CA ALA A 190 20.15 -17.02 -7.42
C ALA A 190 20.36 -15.50 -7.52
N ASP A 191 20.05 -14.92 -8.68
CA ASP A 191 20.19 -13.48 -8.92
C ASP A 191 19.25 -12.61 -8.08
N ALA A 192 18.16 -13.18 -7.56
CA ALA A 192 17.20 -12.47 -6.71
C ALA A 192 17.75 -12.19 -5.31
N PHE A 193 18.83 -12.85 -4.89
CA PHE A 193 19.42 -12.69 -3.57
C PHE A 193 20.82 -12.08 -3.64
N ASP A 194 21.22 -11.41 -2.57
CA ASP A 194 22.62 -11.07 -2.36
C ASP A 194 23.37 -12.19 -1.62
N ASP A 195 24.68 -12.00 -1.44
CA ASP A 195 25.57 -12.98 -0.80
C ASP A 195 25.21 -13.26 0.68
N GLU A 196 24.41 -12.38 1.29
CA GLU A 196 23.91 -12.50 2.67
C GLU A 196 22.48 -13.09 2.72
N GLY A 197 21.89 -13.41 1.57
CA GLY A 197 20.56 -13.99 1.43
C GLY A 197 19.40 -12.99 1.47
N TYR A 198 19.68 -11.68 1.41
CA TYR A 198 18.62 -10.67 1.31
C TYR A 198 18.08 -10.61 -0.12
N LEU A 199 16.76 -10.50 -0.25
CA LEU A 199 16.08 -10.28 -1.51
C LEU A 199 16.45 -8.89 -2.07
N ARG A 200 16.96 -8.88 -3.30
CA ARG A 200 17.17 -7.69 -4.13
C ARG A 200 15.84 -7.23 -4.72
N THR A 201 15.28 -6.14 -4.20
CA THR A 201 13.93 -5.70 -4.59
C THR A 201 13.88 -5.02 -5.96
N GLY A 202 15.03 -4.53 -6.45
CA GLY A 202 15.13 -3.64 -7.60
C GLY A 202 14.57 -2.23 -7.36
N ASP A 203 14.08 -1.92 -6.17
CA ASP A 203 13.66 -0.58 -5.73
C ASP A 203 14.84 0.14 -5.10
N VAL A 204 15.01 1.42 -5.41
CA VAL A 204 16.03 2.29 -4.82
C VAL A 204 15.37 3.16 -3.76
N GLY A 205 16.06 3.35 -2.65
CA GLY A 205 15.52 4.17 -1.58
C GLY A 205 16.55 4.66 -0.57
N LYS A 206 16.02 5.38 0.42
CA LYS A 206 16.79 5.92 1.54
C LYS A 206 16.03 5.77 2.84
N VAL A 207 16.77 5.79 3.95
CA VAL A 207 16.20 5.75 5.30
C VAL A 207 16.48 7.08 6.00
N GLU A 208 15.43 7.72 6.51
CA GLU A 208 15.51 8.95 7.29
C GLU A 208 14.65 8.80 8.55
N ASP A 209 15.25 9.02 9.73
CA ASP A 209 14.57 8.92 11.04
C ASP A 209 13.82 7.59 11.26
N GLY A 210 14.34 6.50 10.69
CA GLY A 210 13.73 5.17 10.77
C GLY A 210 12.55 4.94 9.81
N PHE A 211 12.33 5.84 8.84
CA PHE A 211 11.34 5.70 7.77
C PHE A 211 12.03 5.45 6.42
N THR A 212 11.52 4.50 5.65
CA THR A 212 12.05 4.19 4.31
C THR A 212 11.28 4.94 3.24
N PHE A 213 12.02 5.56 2.31
CA PHE A 213 11.49 6.28 1.15
C PHE A 213 11.94 5.55 -0.11
N ILE A 214 10.99 5.17 -0.96
CA ILE A 214 11.30 4.66 -2.30
C ILE A 214 11.51 5.86 -3.20
N THR A 215 12.68 5.94 -3.82
CA THR A 215 13.06 7.05 -4.70
C THR A 215 13.08 6.65 -6.17
N GLY A 216 12.95 5.37 -6.52
CA GLY A 216 12.86 4.91 -7.90
C GLY A 216 13.06 3.40 -8.06
N ARG A 217 13.18 2.94 -9.30
CA ARG A 217 13.48 1.55 -9.70
C ARG A 217 14.81 1.52 -10.42
N ILE A 218 15.69 0.56 -10.11
CA ILE A 218 17.02 0.44 -10.73
C ILE A 218 16.94 0.44 -12.27
N LYS A 219 15.97 -0.30 -12.82
CA LYS A 219 15.79 -0.44 -14.28
C LYS A 219 15.21 0.80 -14.97
N GLU A 220 14.72 1.77 -14.20
CA GLU A 220 14.03 2.96 -14.71
C GLU A 220 14.84 4.24 -14.46
N LEU A 221 15.99 4.17 -13.79
CA LEU A 221 16.84 5.32 -13.55
C LEU A 221 17.36 5.90 -14.88
N ILE A 222 17.08 7.17 -15.10
CA ILE A 222 17.62 7.95 -16.21
C ILE A 222 18.98 8.50 -15.79
N ILE A 223 20.02 8.17 -16.56
CA ILE A 223 21.34 8.78 -16.38
C ILE A 223 21.32 10.12 -17.11
N THR A 224 21.43 11.22 -16.37
CA THR A 224 21.51 12.56 -16.96
C THR A 224 22.85 12.74 -17.68
N ALA A 225 22.96 13.76 -18.55
CA ALA A 225 24.21 14.05 -19.26
C ALA A 225 25.41 14.34 -18.31
N GLY A 226 25.14 14.63 -17.02
CA GLY A 226 26.15 14.81 -15.97
C GLY A 226 26.55 13.53 -15.24
N GLY A 227 25.98 12.37 -15.59
CA GLY A 227 26.26 11.07 -14.94
C GLY A 227 25.49 10.82 -13.64
N GLU A 228 24.53 11.68 -13.30
CA GLU A 228 23.67 11.52 -12.13
C GLU A 228 22.47 10.63 -12.45
N ASN A 229 22.11 9.72 -11.54
CA ASN A 229 20.93 8.88 -11.65
C ASN A 229 19.68 9.65 -11.18
N CYS A 230 18.70 9.83 -12.07
CA CYS A 230 17.42 10.48 -11.79
C CYS A 230 16.28 9.48 -11.98
N ALA A 231 15.35 9.39 -11.01
CA ALA A 231 14.20 8.52 -11.10
C ALA A 231 12.99 9.24 -11.74
N PRO A 232 12.33 8.63 -12.75
CA PRO A 232 11.15 9.23 -13.40
C PRO A 232 9.99 9.48 -12.45
N VAL A 233 9.82 8.65 -11.42
CA VAL A 233 8.73 8.76 -10.43
C VAL A 233 8.70 10.14 -9.76
N LEU A 234 9.85 10.76 -9.52
CA LEU A 234 9.94 12.11 -8.94
C LEU A 234 9.51 13.24 -9.91
N LEU A 235 9.41 12.95 -11.21
CA LEU A 235 9.01 13.88 -12.27
C LEU A 235 7.55 13.70 -12.71
N GLU A 236 6.94 12.55 -12.40
CA GLU A 236 5.55 12.22 -12.74
C GLU A 236 4.55 12.62 -11.63
N GLU A 237 5.04 13.01 -10.44
CA GLU A 237 4.26 13.65 -9.36
C GLU A 237 3.86 15.10 -9.68
#